data_AF-A0AAV6ZJ25-F1
#
_entry.id   AF-A0AAV6ZJ25-F1
#
_cell.length_a   1.000
_cell.length_b   1.000
_cell.length_c   1.000
_cell.angle_alpha   90.00
_cell.angle_beta   90.00
_cell.angle_gamma   90.00
#
_symmetry.space_group_name_H-M   'P 1'
#
loop_
_entity.id
_entity.type
_entity.pdbx_description
1 polymer ?
#
loop_
_entity_poly.entity_id
_entity_poly.type
_entity_poly.pdbx_seq_one_letter_code
_entity_poly.pdbx_strand_id
1 'polypeptide(L)'
;MMIIFQVLEAILLRTAGDLAHLGVAGVNIVKNLLNSHMKLVYTGVYSATHRMAKIALNLLSAMVTQGPDCARDVYSHFDFTNKYLPTLLRKRDKLGRPDVRMAYIQFALSFFISGDNNTIVQVLELKDFLGEIFSTGIKEDKISTINLVLSLLQTKVVHNNAISKTQKVRFFTVAILNHIASLYRWNGAVEMGTKNVQGKIEAGKLQIRELVHNFLLDLCCSVKHGIAFFDPSLGTAAR
;
A
#
# COMPACT_ATOMS: atom_id res chain seq x y z
N MET A 1 -20.83 -16.25 5.74
CA MET A 1 -20.22 -15.04 5.13
C MET A 1 -18.68 -15.08 5.18
N MET A 2 -18.04 -15.18 6.35
CA MET A 2 -16.57 -15.26 6.46
C MET A 2 -15.94 -16.36 5.58
N ILE A 3 -16.44 -17.61 5.70
CA ILE A 3 -15.92 -18.75 4.92
C ILE A 3 -16.04 -18.50 3.41
N ILE A 4 -17.16 -17.91 2.96
CA ILE A 4 -17.38 -17.60 1.54
C ILE A 4 -16.32 -16.62 1.05
N PHE A 5 -16.05 -15.55 1.80
CA PHE A 5 -15.02 -14.58 1.41
C PHE A 5 -13.62 -15.20 1.39
N GLN A 6 -13.28 -16.06 2.36
CA GLN A 6 -11.99 -16.73 2.38
C GLN A 6 -11.81 -17.72 1.22
N VAL A 7 -12.88 -18.44 0.85
CA VAL A 7 -12.87 -19.34 -0.31
C VAL A 7 -12.70 -18.54 -1.60
N LEU A 8 -13.44 -17.44 -1.76
CA LEU A 8 -13.31 -16.57 -2.92
C LEU A 8 -11.92 -15.91 -3.00
N GLU A 9 -11.39 -15.42 -1.88
CA GLU A 9 -10.02 -14.92 -1.78
C GLU A 9 -9.02 -15.98 -2.25
N ALA A 10 -9.11 -17.20 -1.73
CA ALA A 10 -8.21 -18.29 -2.09
C ALA A 10 -8.31 -18.66 -3.59
N ILE A 11 -9.52 -18.73 -4.14
CA ILE A 11 -9.72 -18.99 -5.58
C ILE A 11 -9.08 -17.88 -6.40
N LEU A 12 -9.34 -16.62 -6.07
CA LEU A 12 -8.82 -15.47 -6.79
C LEU A 12 -7.29 -15.42 -6.74
N LEU A 13 -6.68 -15.67 -5.58
CA LEU A 13 -5.22 -15.71 -5.47
C LEU A 13 -4.60 -16.80 -6.35
N ARG A 14 -5.26 -17.95 -6.49
CA ARG A 14 -4.80 -19.01 -7.39
C ARG A 14 -4.99 -18.67 -8.87
N THR A 15 -6.13 -18.11 -9.25
CA THR A 15 -6.38 -17.70 -10.66
C THR A 15 -5.49 -16.54 -11.10
N ALA A 16 -5.02 -15.71 -10.18
CA ALA A 16 -4.01 -14.68 -10.46
C ALA A 16 -2.57 -15.22 -10.50
N GLY A 17 -2.32 -16.40 -9.93
CA GLY A 17 -0.98 -16.97 -9.74
C GLY A 17 -0.80 -18.28 -10.49
N ASP A 18 -0.85 -19.40 -9.76
CA ASP A 18 -0.51 -20.74 -10.25
C ASP A 18 -1.53 -21.31 -11.25
N LEU A 19 -2.75 -20.78 -11.28
CA LEU A 19 -3.83 -21.17 -12.19
C LEU A 19 -4.18 -20.05 -13.18
N ALA A 20 -3.18 -19.31 -13.68
CA ALA A 20 -3.39 -18.20 -14.62
C ALA A 20 -4.19 -18.58 -15.90
N HIS A 21 -4.14 -19.85 -16.32
CA HIS A 21 -4.97 -20.36 -17.43
C HIS A 21 -6.48 -20.31 -17.14
N LEU A 22 -6.88 -20.20 -15.87
CA LEU A 22 -8.25 -19.98 -15.41
C LEU A 22 -8.52 -18.51 -15.07
N GLY A 23 -7.66 -17.57 -15.47
CA GLY A 23 -7.79 -16.13 -15.16
C GLY A 23 -9.14 -15.54 -15.55
N VAL A 24 -9.75 -16.00 -16.65
CA VAL A 24 -11.10 -15.58 -17.08
C VAL A 24 -12.16 -15.90 -16.02
N ALA A 25 -12.06 -17.04 -15.34
CA ALA A 25 -12.97 -17.39 -14.26
C ALA A 25 -12.79 -16.45 -13.07
N GLY A 26 -11.54 -16.11 -12.72
CA GLY A 26 -11.22 -15.13 -11.68
C GLY A 26 -11.82 -13.75 -11.97
N VAL A 27 -11.63 -13.25 -13.20
CA VAL A 27 -12.22 -11.98 -13.65
C VAL A 27 -13.74 -11.99 -13.57
N ASN A 28 -14.39 -13.09 -13.96
CA ASN A 28 -15.85 -13.22 -13.86
C ASN A 28 -16.35 -13.22 -12.41
N ILE A 29 -15.61 -13.84 -11.49
CA ILE A 29 -15.91 -13.78 -10.05
C ILE A 29 -15.85 -12.33 -9.56
N VAL A 30 -14.80 -11.58 -9.94
CA VAL A 30 -14.66 -10.16 -9.59
C VAL A 30 -15.85 -9.36 -10.09
N LYS A 31 -16.19 -9.48 -11.37
CA LYS A 31 -17.33 -8.75 -11.97
C LYS A 31 -18.65 -9.08 -11.26
N ASN A 32 -18.91 -10.34 -10.92
CA ASN A 32 -20.12 -10.71 -10.20
C ASN A 32 -20.15 -10.15 -8.77
N LEU A 33 -19.01 -10.15 -8.07
CA LEU A 33 -18.91 -9.54 -6.73
C LEU A 33 -19.20 -8.03 -6.79
N LEU A 34 -18.61 -7.34 -7.77
CA LEU A 34 -18.79 -5.90 -7.96
C LEU A 34 -20.24 -5.53 -8.27
N ASN A 35 -20.88 -6.27 -9.17
CA ASN A 35 -22.22 -5.95 -9.65
C ASN A 35 -23.32 -6.36 -8.66
N SER A 36 -23.16 -7.51 -7.98
CA SER A 36 -24.26 -8.16 -7.26
C SER A 36 -24.07 -8.19 -5.74
N HIS A 37 -22.84 -8.03 -5.24
CA HIS A 37 -22.52 -8.37 -3.84
C HIS A 37 -21.69 -7.32 -3.09
N MET A 38 -21.44 -6.13 -3.67
CA MET A 38 -20.66 -5.08 -3.00
C MET A 38 -21.22 -4.64 -1.66
N LYS A 39 -22.56 -4.66 -1.47
CA LYS A 39 -23.17 -4.37 -0.17
C LYS A 39 -22.67 -5.31 0.94
N LEU A 40 -22.48 -6.59 0.62
CA LEU A 40 -21.93 -7.59 1.54
C LEU A 40 -20.44 -7.35 1.79
N VAL A 41 -19.69 -6.98 0.75
CA VAL A 41 -18.27 -6.61 0.88
C VAL A 41 -18.12 -5.41 1.82
N TYR A 42 -18.93 -4.37 1.67
CA TYR A 42 -18.95 -3.22 2.59
C TYR A 42 -19.31 -3.61 4.02
N THR A 43 -20.31 -4.47 4.21
CA THR A 43 -20.65 -4.99 5.54
C THR A 43 -19.47 -5.76 6.16
N GLY A 44 -18.70 -6.45 5.32
CA GLY A 44 -17.45 -7.10 5.72
C GLY A 44 -16.37 -6.11 6.14
N VAL A 45 -16.02 -5.17 5.27
CA VAL A 45 -14.96 -4.16 5.46
C VAL A 45 -15.20 -3.33 6.73
N TYR A 46 -16.44 -2.87 6.94
CA TYR A 46 -16.81 -2.04 8.08
C TYR A 46 -17.38 -2.83 9.26
N SER A 47 -17.15 -4.15 9.30
CA SER A 47 -17.58 -4.98 10.42
C SER A 47 -16.91 -4.55 11.74
N ALA A 48 -17.67 -4.66 12.83
CA ALA A 48 -17.12 -4.52 14.18
C ALA A 48 -16.09 -5.62 14.50
N THR A 49 -16.25 -6.81 13.89
CA THR A 49 -15.31 -7.91 14.07
C THR A 49 -14.05 -7.69 13.22
N HIS A 50 -12.89 -7.48 13.87
CA HIS A 50 -11.61 -7.28 13.19
C HIS A 50 -11.29 -8.40 12.18
N ARG A 51 -11.61 -9.65 12.53
CA ARG A 51 -11.42 -10.80 11.64
C ARG A 51 -12.20 -10.65 10.32
N MET A 52 -13.44 -10.20 10.36
CA MET A 52 -14.27 -10.03 9.16
C MET A 52 -13.76 -8.86 8.30
N ALA A 53 -13.44 -7.72 8.93
CA ALA A 53 -12.86 -6.57 8.22
C ALA A 53 -11.57 -6.95 7.48
N LYS A 54 -10.69 -7.71 8.15
CA LYS A 54 -9.47 -8.24 7.54
C LYS A 54 -9.75 -9.12 6.33
N ILE A 55 -10.64 -10.11 6.46
CA ILE A 55 -10.99 -11.03 5.36
C ILE A 55 -11.58 -10.26 4.17
N ALA A 56 -12.43 -9.26 4.42
CA ALA A 56 -13.02 -8.46 3.36
C ALA A 56 -11.99 -7.59 2.61
N LEU A 57 -11.03 -6.99 3.33
CA LEU A 57 -9.92 -6.25 2.72
C LEU A 57 -9.00 -7.16 1.91
N ASN A 58 -8.70 -8.36 2.41
CA ASN A 58 -7.94 -9.34 1.66
C ASN A 58 -8.65 -9.80 0.39
N LEU A 59 -9.97 -10.03 0.46
CA LEU A 59 -10.79 -10.35 -0.72
C LEU A 59 -10.69 -9.22 -1.76
N LEU A 60 -10.83 -7.96 -1.35
CA LEU A 60 -10.66 -6.81 -2.23
C LEU A 60 -9.26 -6.77 -2.86
N SER A 61 -8.21 -7.04 -2.08
CA SER A 61 -6.85 -7.17 -2.62
C SER A 61 -6.76 -8.28 -3.67
N ALA A 62 -7.37 -9.45 -3.43
CA ALA A 62 -7.35 -10.58 -4.36
C ALA A 62 -8.14 -10.30 -5.65
N MET A 63 -9.19 -9.47 -5.56
CA MET A 63 -9.94 -8.99 -6.73
C MET A 63 -9.06 -8.08 -7.59
N VAL A 64 -8.34 -7.13 -6.98
CA VAL A 64 -7.41 -6.23 -7.71
C VAL A 64 -6.28 -7.01 -8.36
N THR A 65 -5.77 -8.07 -7.73
CA THR A 65 -4.67 -8.88 -8.28
C THR A 65 -5.04 -9.72 -9.50
N GLN A 66 -6.31 -9.77 -9.92
CA GLN A 66 -6.68 -10.44 -11.18
C GLN A 66 -6.14 -9.72 -12.42
N GLY A 67 -5.73 -8.45 -12.30
CA GLY A 67 -5.11 -7.70 -13.39
C GLY A 67 -5.58 -6.25 -13.48
N PRO A 68 -5.08 -5.49 -14.46
CA PRO A 68 -5.31 -4.06 -14.57
C PRO A 68 -6.78 -3.69 -14.79
N ASP A 69 -7.53 -4.51 -15.52
CA ASP A 69 -8.97 -4.28 -15.72
C ASP A 69 -9.75 -4.44 -14.42
N CYS A 70 -9.46 -5.49 -13.64
CA CYS A 70 -10.07 -5.67 -12.33
C CYS A 70 -9.64 -4.60 -11.34
N ALA A 71 -8.39 -4.11 -11.40
CA ALA A 71 -7.95 -2.97 -10.60
C ALA A 71 -8.79 -1.71 -10.90
N ARG A 72 -9.04 -1.42 -12.18
CA ARG A 72 -9.88 -0.30 -12.62
C ARG A 72 -11.34 -0.48 -12.20
N ASP A 73 -11.88 -1.69 -12.33
CA ASP A 73 -13.24 -2.02 -11.93
C ASP A 73 -13.43 -1.88 -10.41
N VAL A 74 -12.50 -2.40 -9.60
CA VAL A 74 -12.53 -2.24 -8.14
C VAL A 74 -12.39 -0.77 -7.76
N TYR A 75 -11.48 -0.02 -8.40
CA TYR A 75 -11.31 1.40 -8.13
C TYR A 75 -12.60 2.19 -8.37
N SER A 76 -13.31 1.91 -9.47
CA SER A 76 -14.54 2.62 -9.83
C SER A 76 -15.75 2.28 -8.96
N HIS A 77 -15.81 1.08 -8.36
CA HIS A 77 -16.95 0.63 -7.55
C HIS A 77 -16.75 0.79 -6.04
N PHE A 78 -15.50 0.87 -5.58
CA PHE A 78 -15.20 1.02 -4.16
C PHE A 78 -15.20 2.50 -3.74
N ASP A 79 -15.95 2.82 -2.70
CA ASP A 79 -16.06 4.17 -2.16
C ASP A 79 -14.88 4.49 -1.24
N PHE A 80 -13.86 5.12 -1.81
CA PHE A 80 -12.70 5.62 -1.08
C PHE A 80 -13.00 6.88 -0.27
N THR A 81 -14.16 7.53 -0.45
CA THR A 81 -14.53 8.76 0.26
C THR A 81 -15.14 8.49 1.64
N ASN A 82 -15.39 7.22 1.96
CA ASN A 82 -15.96 6.84 3.24
C ASN A 82 -14.99 7.15 4.40
N LYS A 83 -15.39 8.10 5.25
CA LYS A 83 -14.62 8.55 6.44
C LYS A 83 -14.24 7.46 7.44
N TYR A 84 -14.88 6.29 7.41
CA TYR A 84 -14.53 5.16 8.26
C TYR A 84 -13.38 4.32 7.70
N LEU A 85 -13.09 4.42 6.40
CA LEU A 85 -12.01 3.67 5.75
C LEU A 85 -10.64 3.93 6.41
N PRO A 86 -10.20 5.19 6.64
CA PRO A 86 -8.91 5.46 7.30
C PRO A 86 -8.85 4.91 8.73
N THR A 87 -10.00 4.82 9.43
CA THR A 87 -10.04 4.32 10.81
C THR A 87 -9.62 2.85 10.94
N LEU A 88 -9.71 2.08 9.84
CA LEU A 88 -9.29 0.69 9.78
C LEU A 88 -7.77 0.54 10.00
N LEU A 89 -6.97 1.54 9.61
CA LEU A 89 -5.52 1.56 9.82
C LEU A 89 -5.11 1.62 11.30
N ARG A 90 -6.03 2.04 12.19
CA ARG A 90 -5.81 2.08 13.64
C ARG A 90 -6.08 0.73 14.32
N LYS A 91 -6.75 -0.20 13.63
CA LYS A 91 -7.10 -1.53 14.15
C LYS A 91 -5.90 -2.48 14.03
N ARG A 92 -4.97 -2.37 14.97
CA ARG A 92 -3.74 -3.18 15.04
C ARG A 92 -3.85 -4.38 15.96
N ASP A 93 -3.16 -5.47 15.64
CA ASP A 93 -2.93 -6.59 16.55
C ASP A 93 -1.62 -6.37 17.32
N LYS A 94 -1.70 -6.33 18.65
CA LYS A 94 -0.54 -6.08 19.53
C LYS A 94 0.49 -7.21 19.53
N LEU A 95 0.13 -8.38 19.01
CA LEU A 95 1.00 -9.55 18.91
C LEU A 95 1.58 -9.70 17.50
N GLY A 96 1.40 -8.68 16.63
CA GLY A 96 1.97 -8.64 15.29
C GLY A 96 1.41 -9.70 14.36
N ARG A 97 0.25 -10.29 14.65
CA ARG A 97 -0.44 -11.21 13.75
C ARG A 97 -1.05 -10.43 12.59
N PRO A 98 -1.33 -11.06 11.43
CA PRO A 98 -2.03 -10.40 10.32
C PRO A 98 -3.33 -9.76 10.83
N ASP A 99 -3.36 -8.44 10.81
CA ASP A 99 -4.40 -7.59 11.37
C ASP A 99 -5.10 -6.76 10.28
N VAL A 100 -6.04 -5.91 10.70
CA VAL A 100 -6.82 -5.09 9.77
C VAL A 100 -5.95 -4.05 9.08
N ARG A 101 -4.97 -3.48 9.79
CA ARG A 101 -4.01 -2.52 9.21
C ARG A 101 -3.19 -3.16 8.09
N MET A 102 -2.64 -4.35 8.32
CA MET A 102 -1.85 -5.05 7.32
C MET A 102 -2.69 -5.39 6.08
N ALA A 103 -3.92 -5.86 6.26
CA ALA A 103 -4.83 -6.11 5.13
C ALA A 103 -5.24 -4.84 4.38
N TYR A 104 -5.40 -3.72 5.09
CA TYR A 104 -5.63 -2.42 4.46
C TYR A 104 -4.44 -2.01 3.60
N ILE A 105 -3.22 -2.08 4.15
CA ILE A 105 -2.00 -1.74 3.41
C ILE A 105 -1.86 -2.65 2.20
N GLN A 106 -2.13 -3.95 2.35
CA GLN A 106 -2.11 -4.89 1.23
C GLN A 106 -3.13 -4.54 0.14
N PHE A 107 -4.36 -4.20 0.52
CA PHE A 107 -5.37 -3.72 -0.42
C PHE A 107 -4.91 -2.45 -1.16
N ALA A 108 -4.38 -1.45 -0.44
CA ALA A 108 -3.89 -0.23 -1.07
C ALA A 108 -2.72 -0.50 -2.03
N LEU A 109 -1.78 -1.36 -1.64
CA LEU A 109 -0.60 -1.71 -2.44
C LEU A 109 -0.93 -2.63 -3.64
N SER A 110 -2.05 -3.37 -3.59
CA SER A 110 -2.47 -4.25 -4.69
C SER A 110 -2.69 -3.49 -6.00
N PHE A 111 -3.14 -2.23 -5.93
CA PHE A 111 -3.28 -1.34 -7.09
C PHE A 111 -1.92 -0.99 -7.73
N PHE A 112 -0.85 -0.87 -6.96
CA PHE A 112 0.49 -0.60 -7.48
C PHE A 112 1.15 -1.84 -8.09
N ILE A 113 0.75 -3.01 -7.61
CA ILE A 113 1.25 -4.29 -8.11
C ILE A 113 0.58 -4.61 -9.45
N SER A 114 -0.75 -4.47 -9.53
CA SER A 114 -1.56 -5.04 -10.62
C SER A 114 -2.26 -4.00 -11.50
N GLY A 115 -2.36 -2.75 -11.05
CA GLY A 115 -2.99 -1.67 -11.80
C GLY A 115 -2.11 -1.12 -12.91
N ASP A 116 -2.75 -0.56 -13.93
CA ASP A 116 -2.08 0.22 -14.97
C ASP A 116 -1.68 1.62 -14.45
N ASN A 117 -0.88 2.35 -15.23
CA ASN A 117 -0.39 3.66 -14.83
C ASN A 117 -1.52 4.66 -14.50
N ASN A 118 -2.64 4.58 -15.23
CA ASN A 118 -3.80 5.45 -14.98
C ASN A 118 -4.44 5.15 -13.62
N THR A 119 -4.65 3.87 -13.31
CA THR A 119 -5.18 3.45 -12.01
C THR A 119 -4.25 3.84 -10.88
N ILE A 120 -2.92 3.68 -11.05
CA ILE A 120 -1.93 4.08 -10.05
C ILE A 120 -2.01 5.60 -9.78
N VAL A 121 -2.08 6.42 -10.83
CA VAL A 121 -2.25 7.88 -10.70
C VAL A 121 -3.52 8.22 -9.95
N GLN A 122 -4.64 7.61 -10.32
CA GLN A 122 -5.93 7.83 -9.68
C GLN A 122 -5.92 7.47 -8.20
N VAL A 123 -5.28 6.35 -7.83
CA VAL A 123 -5.14 5.91 -6.44
C VAL A 123 -4.21 6.82 -5.64
N LEU A 124 -3.15 7.37 -6.25
CA LEU A 124 -2.26 8.35 -5.60
C LEU A 124 -2.95 9.67 -5.30
N GLU A 125 -3.95 10.06 -6.09
CA GLU A 125 -4.72 11.30 -5.92
C GLU A 125 -5.85 11.17 -4.87
N LEU A 126 -6.13 9.95 -4.38
CA LEU A 126 -7.11 9.73 -3.33
C LEU A 126 -6.69 10.40 -2.01
N LYS A 127 -7.57 11.27 -1.51
CA LYS A 127 -7.46 11.84 -0.17
C LYS A 127 -7.76 10.78 0.88
N ASP A 128 -7.09 10.88 2.01
CA ASP A 128 -7.30 10.04 3.20
C ASP A 128 -7.18 8.52 2.94
N PHE A 129 -6.48 8.10 1.89
CA PHE A 129 -6.27 6.68 1.59
C PHE A 129 -4.81 6.26 1.80
N LEU A 130 -3.94 6.50 0.82
CA LEU A 130 -2.53 6.11 0.91
C LEU A 130 -1.73 6.95 1.92
N GLY A 131 -1.98 8.26 1.95
CA GLY A 131 -1.30 9.15 2.90
C GLY A 131 -1.56 8.74 4.35
N GLU A 132 -2.72 8.16 4.62
CA GLU A 132 -3.11 7.71 5.96
C GLU A 132 -2.27 6.54 6.46
N ILE A 133 -1.70 5.72 5.57
CA ILE A 133 -0.76 4.66 5.97
C ILE A 133 0.43 5.26 6.73
N PHE A 134 0.93 6.42 6.29
CA PHE A 134 2.04 7.13 6.91
C PHE A 134 1.63 7.86 8.18
N SER A 135 0.50 8.57 8.15
CA SER A 135 0.02 9.39 9.27
C SER A 135 -0.39 8.54 10.48
N THR A 136 -0.88 7.32 10.26
CA THR A 136 -1.38 6.42 11.31
C THR A 136 -0.33 5.47 11.89
N GLY A 137 0.95 5.89 11.90
CA GLY A 137 2.00 5.25 12.68
C GLY A 137 2.85 4.23 11.92
N ILE A 138 3.39 4.59 10.76
CA ILE A 138 4.30 3.70 9.99
C ILE A 138 5.52 3.20 10.79
N LYS A 139 5.94 3.94 11.83
CA LYS A 139 7.03 3.55 12.74
C LYS A 139 6.75 2.29 13.56
N GLU A 140 5.48 1.96 13.76
CA GLU A 140 5.05 0.78 14.52
C GLU A 140 4.96 -0.46 13.62
N ASP A 141 5.10 -0.30 12.31
CA ASP A 141 4.99 -1.39 11.35
C ASP A 141 6.27 -2.24 11.32
N LYS A 142 6.10 -3.51 10.93
CA LYS A 142 7.19 -4.47 10.77
C LYS A 142 8.09 -4.06 9.61
N ILE A 143 9.36 -4.48 9.67
CA ILE A 143 10.36 -4.21 8.63
C ILE A 143 9.85 -4.63 7.25
N SER A 144 9.20 -5.80 7.14
CA SER A 144 8.65 -6.29 5.87
C SER A 144 7.58 -5.37 5.28
N THR A 145 6.69 -4.82 6.12
CA THR A 145 5.65 -3.88 5.70
C THR A 145 6.26 -2.56 5.24
N ILE A 146 7.19 -2.00 6.01
CA ILE A 146 7.88 -0.75 5.65
C ILE A 146 8.65 -0.93 4.34
N ASN A 147 9.37 -2.06 4.20
CA ASN A 147 10.10 -2.41 2.99
C ASN A 147 9.18 -2.52 1.78
N LEU A 148 8.05 -3.20 1.91
CA LEU A 148 7.09 -3.36 0.83
C LEU A 148 6.50 -2.01 0.39
N VAL A 149 6.08 -1.17 1.34
CA VAL A 149 5.51 0.17 1.06
C VAL A 149 6.54 1.05 0.33
N LEU A 150 7.74 1.20 0.88
CA LEU A 150 8.75 2.08 0.31
C LEU A 150 9.26 1.55 -1.04
N SER A 151 9.49 0.24 -1.17
CA SER A 151 9.95 -0.36 -2.43
C SER A 151 8.92 -0.23 -3.56
N LEU A 152 7.63 -0.42 -3.26
CA LEU A 152 6.57 -0.24 -4.26
C LEU A 152 6.43 1.22 -4.65
N LEU A 153 6.45 2.16 -3.69
CA LEU A 153 6.44 3.58 -4.03
C LEU A 153 7.67 3.98 -4.85
N GLN A 154 8.85 3.47 -4.51
CA GLN A 154 10.08 3.77 -5.25
C GLN A 154 9.97 3.29 -6.70
N THR A 155 9.57 2.04 -6.91
CA THR A 155 9.55 1.42 -8.25
C THR A 155 8.34 1.83 -9.09
N LYS A 156 7.14 1.87 -8.49
CA LYS A 156 5.88 2.14 -9.19
C LYS A 156 5.49 3.60 -9.23
N VAL A 157 6.11 4.45 -8.41
CA VAL A 157 5.83 5.89 -8.36
C VAL A 157 7.05 6.73 -8.69
N VAL A 158 8.12 6.64 -7.90
CA VAL A 158 9.30 7.52 -8.07
C VAL A 158 9.98 7.25 -9.41
N HIS A 159 10.25 5.99 -9.75
CA HIS A 159 10.90 5.62 -11.01
C HIS A 159 9.94 5.47 -12.19
N ASN A 160 8.64 5.67 -11.98
CA ASN A 160 7.65 5.57 -13.05
C ASN A 160 7.57 6.90 -13.82
N ASN A 161 7.88 6.85 -15.12
CA ASN A 161 7.84 8.00 -16.01
C ASN A 161 6.42 8.38 -16.44
N ALA A 162 5.45 7.48 -16.28
CA ALA A 162 4.04 7.80 -16.54
C ALA A 162 3.44 8.70 -15.45
N ILE A 163 4.09 8.79 -14.29
CA ILE A 163 3.67 9.67 -13.20
C ILE A 163 4.48 10.96 -13.29
N SER A 164 3.79 12.07 -13.50
CA SER A 164 4.42 13.39 -13.61
C SER A 164 5.08 13.83 -12.30
N LYS A 165 6.10 14.68 -12.38
CA LYS A 165 6.71 15.32 -11.21
C LYS A 165 5.66 16.04 -10.35
N THR A 166 4.72 16.73 -10.98
CA THR A 166 3.64 17.45 -10.28
C THR A 166 2.75 16.50 -9.46
N GLN A 167 2.41 15.32 -9.99
CA GLN A 167 1.66 14.31 -9.24
C GLN A 167 2.47 13.76 -8.06
N LYS A 168 3.78 13.51 -8.26
CA LYS A 168 4.67 13.10 -7.16
C LYS A 168 4.72 14.15 -6.06
N VAL A 169 4.85 15.43 -6.40
CA VAL A 169 4.86 16.54 -5.43
C VAL A 169 3.54 16.63 -4.65
N ARG A 170 2.39 16.46 -5.33
CA ARG A 170 1.07 16.47 -4.67
C ARG A 170 0.91 15.34 -3.66
N PHE A 171 1.44 14.16 -3.96
CA PHE A 171 1.41 13.03 -3.04
C PHE A 171 2.46 13.18 -1.93
N PHE A 172 3.73 13.35 -2.26
CA PHE A 172 4.85 13.47 -1.33
C PHE A 172 4.93 14.87 -0.69
N THR A 173 3.87 15.23 0.01
CA THR A 173 3.80 16.46 0.80
C THR A 173 4.83 16.47 1.92
N VAL A 174 5.10 17.65 2.49
CA VAL A 174 5.97 17.82 3.66
C VAL A 174 5.55 16.89 4.82
N ALA A 175 4.24 16.69 5.02
CA ALA A 175 3.74 15.78 6.05
C ALA A 175 4.16 14.32 5.81
N ILE A 176 3.95 13.81 4.58
CA ILE A 176 4.37 12.44 4.22
C ILE A 176 5.89 12.30 4.30
N LEU A 177 6.65 13.26 3.78
CA LEU A 177 8.11 13.26 3.86
C LEU A 177 8.60 13.24 5.31
N ASN A 178 7.96 14.00 6.22
CA ASN A 178 8.27 13.96 7.65
C ASN A 178 7.99 12.58 8.25
N HIS A 179 6.87 11.93 7.90
CA HIS A 179 6.59 10.56 8.36
C HIS A 179 7.63 9.55 7.84
N ILE A 180 8.02 9.65 6.57
CA ILE A 180 9.07 8.80 5.97
C ILE A 180 10.42 9.05 6.67
N ALA A 181 10.85 10.30 6.79
CA ALA A 181 12.10 10.67 7.49
C ALA A 181 12.07 10.24 8.96
N SER A 182 10.90 10.19 9.59
CA SER A 182 10.78 9.74 10.96
C SER A 182 11.25 8.28 11.14
N LEU A 183 11.23 7.46 10.08
CA LEU A 183 11.70 6.07 10.08
C LEU A 183 13.24 5.94 10.27
N TYR A 184 14.04 7.01 10.10
CA TYR A 184 15.45 6.98 10.53
C TYR A 184 15.59 6.67 12.03
N ARG A 185 14.57 7.04 12.81
CA ARG A 185 14.45 6.77 14.25
C ARG A 185 13.54 5.57 14.54
N TRP A 186 13.32 4.69 13.57
CA TRP A 186 12.60 3.44 13.79
C TRP A 186 13.35 2.60 14.83
N ASN A 187 12.64 2.07 15.82
CA ASN A 187 13.22 1.43 17.00
C ASN A 187 12.76 -0.02 17.19
N GLY A 188 12.24 -0.66 16.15
CA GLY A 188 11.50 -1.90 16.27
C GLY A 188 10.00 -1.64 16.33
N ALA A 189 9.21 -2.50 15.67
CA ALA A 189 7.86 -2.76 16.13
C ALA A 189 8.01 -3.33 17.55
N VAL A 190 7.18 -2.88 18.50
CA VAL A 190 7.24 -3.32 19.91
C VAL A 190 6.96 -4.84 19.98
N GLU A 191 7.97 -5.67 19.77
CA GLU A 191 7.93 -7.11 20.00
C GLU A 191 8.75 -7.43 21.25
N MET A 192 8.03 -8.01 22.22
CA MET A 192 8.48 -8.36 23.56
C MET A 192 9.50 -9.51 23.54
N GLY A 193 10.62 -9.28 24.23
CA GLY A 193 11.17 -10.24 25.19
C GLY A 193 11.89 -11.47 24.66
N THR A 194 13.09 -11.32 24.08
CA THR A 194 14.13 -12.36 24.20
C THR A 194 15.52 -11.73 24.26
N LYS A 195 16.41 -12.25 25.11
CA LYS A 195 17.72 -11.65 25.42
C LYS A 195 18.76 -11.73 24.27
N ASN A 196 18.41 -12.34 23.14
CA ASN A 196 19.19 -12.41 21.89
C ASN A 196 18.79 -11.36 20.82
N VAL A 197 17.98 -10.37 21.20
CA VAL A 197 17.26 -9.49 20.27
C VAL A 197 18.03 -8.21 19.91
N GLN A 198 19.03 -7.79 20.70
CA GLN A 198 19.71 -6.51 20.45
C GLN A 198 20.40 -6.45 19.08
N GLY A 199 21.18 -7.49 18.72
CA GLY A 199 21.88 -7.52 17.42
C GLY A 199 20.93 -7.58 16.21
N LYS A 200 19.79 -8.28 16.34
CA LYS A 200 18.75 -8.32 15.30
C LYS A 200 18.00 -7.00 15.16
N ILE A 201 17.74 -6.31 16.27
CA ILE A 201 17.14 -4.99 16.27
C ILE A 201 18.09 -3.98 15.61
N GLU A 202 19.39 -3.99 15.94
CA GLU A 202 20.35 -3.07 15.32
C GLU A 202 20.51 -3.33 13.82
N ALA A 203 20.57 -4.59 13.38
CA ALA A 203 20.57 -4.93 11.96
C ALA A 203 19.29 -4.44 11.25
N GLY A 204 18.12 -4.64 11.88
CA GLY A 204 16.84 -4.14 11.36
C GLY A 204 16.77 -2.61 11.30
N LYS A 205 17.31 -1.90 12.29
CA LYS A 205 17.42 -0.44 12.29
C LYS A 205 18.30 0.04 11.13
N LEU A 206 19.45 -0.57 10.93
CA LEU A 206 20.35 -0.23 9.82
C LEU A 206 19.65 -0.43 8.48
N GLN A 207 18.98 -1.57 8.29
CA GLN A 207 18.23 -1.87 7.08
C GLN A 207 17.14 -0.82 6.80
N ILE A 208 16.35 -0.42 7.81
CA ILE A 208 15.33 0.62 7.63
C ILE A 208 15.97 1.98 7.31
N ARG A 209 17.08 2.33 7.96
CA ARG A 209 17.80 3.58 7.68
C ARG A 209 18.32 3.63 6.26
N GLU A 210 18.94 2.57 5.78
CA GLU A 210 19.43 2.45 4.40
C GLU A 210 18.29 2.55 3.39
N LEU A 211 17.20 1.82 3.62
CA LEU A 211 16.00 1.86 2.79
C LEU A 211 15.42 3.29 2.69
N VAL A 212 15.24 3.95 3.83
CA VAL A 212 14.70 5.32 3.91
C VAL A 212 15.67 6.31 3.27
N HIS A 213 16.97 6.14 3.47
CA HIS A 213 17.99 6.99 2.89
C HIS A 213 17.98 6.93 1.36
N ASN A 214 18.04 5.72 0.80
CA ASN A 214 18.00 5.51 -0.63
C ASN A 214 16.70 6.03 -1.25
N PHE A 215 15.57 5.76 -0.59
CA PHE A 215 14.27 6.27 -1.03
C PHE A 215 14.23 7.80 -1.08
N LEU A 216 14.71 8.47 -0.03
CA LEU A 216 14.72 9.95 0.03
C LEU A 216 15.76 10.57 -0.90
N LEU A 217 16.90 9.93 -1.14
CA LEU A 217 17.85 10.38 -2.16
C LEU A 217 17.21 10.35 -3.56
N ASP A 218 16.59 9.23 -3.93
CA ASP A 218 15.93 9.11 -5.23
C ASP A 218 14.78 10.10 -5.37
N LEU A 219 13.97 10.24 -4.32
CA LEU A 219 12.81 11.13 -4.35
C LEU A 219 13.22 12.60 -4.34
N CYS A 220 14.10 13.03 -3.44
CA CYS A 220 14.36 14.45 -3.18
C CYS A 220 15.55 15.00 -3.96
N CYS A 221 16.48 14.17 -4.44
CA CYS A 221 17.71 14.63 -5.10
C CYS A 221 17.73 14.32 -6.60
N SER A 222 16.87 13.44 -7.11
CA SER A 222 16.83 13.13 -8.54
C SER A 222 16.05 14.18 -9.34
N VAL A 223 16.75 14.93 -10.19
CA VAL A 223 16.13 15.81 -11.20
C VAL A 223 15.39 15.04 -12.29
N LYS A 224 15.68 13.75 -12.49
CA LYS A 224 15.06 12.91 -13.52
C LYS A 224 13.76 12.26 -13.02
N HIS A 225 13.83 11.55 -11.90
CA HIS A 225 12.73 10.69 -11.42
C HIS A 225 11.99 11.29 -10.22
N GLY A 226 12.71 12.00 -9.36
CA GLY A 226 12.22 12.58 -8.12
C GLY A 226 11.43 13.89 -8.29
N ILE A 227 11.20 14.55 -7.15
CA ILE A 227 10.47 15.81 -7.01
C ILE A 227 11.35 17.06 -7.12
N ALA A 228 12.67 16.92 -7.29
CA ALA A 228 13.56 18.03 -7.57
C ALA A 228 13.32 18.58 -8.98
N PHE A 229 13.07 19.88 -9.12
CA PHE A 229 12.99 20.55 -10.42
C PHE A 229 14.34 21.15 -10.76
N PHE A 230 14.74 21.03 -12.03
CA PHE A 230 15.91 21.75 -12.52
C PHE A 230 15.54 23.23 -12.65
N ASP A 231 16.30 24.08 -11.98
CA ASP A 231 16.20 25.54 -12.08
C ASP A 231 17.37 26.06 -12.93
N PRO A 232 17.14 26.52 -14.17
CA PRO A 232 18.19 27.06 -15.03
C PRO A 232 18.83 28.36 -14.50
N SER A 233 18.19 29.05 -13.55
CA SER A 233 18.71 30.30 -12.98
C SER A 233 19.74 30.09 -11.86
N LEU A 234 19.85 28.86 -11.35
CA LEU A 234 20.75 28.50 -10.25
C LEU A 234 21.64 27.32 -10.67
N GLY A 235 22.94 27.38 -10.35
CA GLY A 235 23.85 26.26 -10.60
C GLY A 235 24.19 26.01 -12.08
N THR A 236 23.94 26.98 -12.96
CA THR A 236 24.34 26.98 -14.38
C THR A 236 25.69 27.67 -14.63
N ALA A 237 26.39 28.07 -13.58
CA ALA A 237 27.77 28.53 -13.69
C ALA A 237 28.66 27.36 -14.15
N ALA A 238 29.07 27.42 -15.42
CA ALA A 238 29.92 26.47 -16.14
C ALA A 238 29.24 25.15 -16.58
N ARG A 239 28.66 25.18 -17.78
CA ARG A 239 28.72 24.05 -18.72
C ARG A 239 29.36 24.51 -20.01
#